data_AF-A0A250XPG5-F1
#
_entry.id   AF-A0A250XPG5-F1
#
_cell.length_a   1.000
_cell.length_b   1.000
_cell.length_c   1.000
_cell.angle_alpha   90.00
_cell.angle_beta   90.00
_cell.angle_gamma   90.00
#
_symmetry.space_group_name_H-M   'P 1'
#
loop_
_entity.id
_entity.type
_entity.pdbx_description
1 polymer ?
#
loop_
_entity_poly.entity_id
_entity_poly.type
_entity_poly.pdbx_seq_one_letter_code
_entity_poly.pdbx_strand_id
1 'polypeptide(L)'
;MNNNDIDILKVLLDWSRESPRPSILDLRPERCYHKSRIQGSSNIPLVDLPSRMFALPPPSSALLVVLPDKKHYTIAPNVGQNFESYGRSNKRKGFAEKTASLNLKSSAGESLEYEERMVCPCKGQEGSQKTAQVSERMGSHASYPHYVNENAGSPGTVIVHLKGCSSAQEFLAGRGDGAPIMHKYLQDCPELWEAAQQLGLLEPEITSEEEAVHLRRRFLFQPCPLLEQSIEIIEQQLAERRSSSTSCSAYTARTPKSEHRGRKQLRLRCLEPGCGSGRNLAWLAARLSTVTLKGSSEKVDVSWEVVGLDNWYAALVRTQELCEWAGFSTDQIALYHCNINEETGHLHPLQPPSSSSKHHGVKHNHIRSSNNMFRSSKESATLQTLDFIDLKGTNEDCKEPCDDVEGVGWQPFDLIICVRFLIRAFHHHVKEKLGPGGYVLYNTFLDLPGTRSFGRPVGSSHLLKRDELSCTWFGVSQGFSIVRDEVEEEDLTHRELSAFLAFKK
;
A
#
# COMPACT_ATOMS: atom_id res chain seq x y z
N MET A 1 -43.10 9.48 5.31
CA MET A 1 -42.46 9.69 3.99
C MET A 1 -41.17 8.86 4.01
N ASN A 2 -41.08 7.84 3.16
CA ASN A 2 -39.89 6.99 3.07
C ASN A 2 -38.75 7.83 2.48
N ASN A 3 -37.74 8.12 3.30
CA ASN A 3 -36.60 8.97 2.96
C ASN A 3 -35.61 8.31 1.95
N ASN A 4 -36.06 7.28 1.21
CA ASN A 4 -35.18 6.32 0.56
C ASN A 4 -35.31 6.26 -0.96
N ASP A 5 -36.18 7.05 -1.58
CA ASP A 5 -36.20 7.19 -3.03
C ASP A 5 -35.14 8.24 -3.41
N ILE A 6 -33.87 7.86 -3.25
CA ILE A 6 -32.78 8.57 -3.90
C ILE A 6 -33.12 8.57 -5.38
N ASP A 7 -33.29 9.75 -5.97
CA ASP A 7 -33.44 9.90 -7.41
C ASP A 7 -32.11 9.49 -8.07
N ILE A 8 -32.00 8.21 -8.45
CA ILE A 8 -30.79 7.61 -9.00
C ILE A 8 -30.37 8.37 -10.27
N LEU A 9 -31.33 8.75 -11.10
CA LEU A 9 -31.09 9.50 -12.32
C LEU A 9 -30.47 10.85 -11.99
N LYS A 10 -31.02 11.58 -11.01
CA LYS A 10 -30.44 12.84 -10.53
C LYS A 10 -29.03 12.64 -9.95
N VAL A 11 -28.79 11.59 -9.16
CA VAL A 11 -27.46 11.32 -8.58
C VAL A 11 -26.41 11.07 -9.68
N LEU A 12 -26.73 10.24 -10.67
CA LEU A 12 -25.84 9.97 -11.81
C LEU A 12 -25.65 11.21 -12.69
N LEU A 13 -26.71 11.99 -12.90
CA LEU A 13 -26.65 13.23 -13.67
C LEU A 13 -25.75 14.26 -12.98
N ASP A 14 -25.93 14.48 -11.68
CA ASP A 14 -25.08 15.38 -10.88
C ASP A 14 -23.63 14.90 -10.93
N TRP A 15 -23.38 13.61 -10.65
CA TRP A 15 -22.05 13.02 -10.72
C TRP A 15 -21.38 13.22 -12.09
N SER A 16 -22.12 13.04 -13.20
CA SER A 16 -21.59 13.21 -14.55
C SER A 16 -21.22 14.67 -14.90
N ARG A 17 -21.78 15.64 -14.16
CA ARG A 17 -21.56 17.09 -14.32
C ARG A 17 -20.51 17.65 -13.38
N GLU A 18 -20.17 16.95 -12.30
CA GLU A 18 -19.12 17.36 -11.35
C GLU A 18 -17.75 17.43 -12.04
N SER A 19 -16.92 18.41 -11.66
CA SER A 19 -15.57 18.61 -12.19
C SER A 19 -14.62 19.05 -11.07
N PRO A 20 -13.64 18.21 -10.67
CA PRO A 20 -13.40 16.86 -11.18
C PRO A 20 -14.54 15.90 -10.79
N ARG A 21 -14.79 14.89 -11.63
CA ARG A 21 -15.77 13.83 -11.32
C ARG A 21 -15.23 12.96 -10.17
N PRO A 22 -16.02 12.66 -9.12
CA PRO A 22 -15.65 11.67 -8.12
C PRO A 22 -15.41 10.29 -8.75
N SER A 23 -14.44 9.54 -8.24
CA SER A 23 -14.26 8.15 -8.66
C SER A 23 -15.43 7.27 -8.20
N ILE A 24 -15.76 6.24 -8.98
CA ILE A 24 -16.80 5.27 -8.63
C ILE A 24 -16.16 3.98 -8.12
N LEU A 25 -16.46 3.60 -6.88
CA LEU A 25 -16.11 2.31 -6.29
C LEU A 25 -17.30 1.36 -6.41
N ASP A 26 -17.17 0.33 -7.25
CA ASP A 26 -18.16 -0.73 -7.38
C ASP A 26 -17.80 -1.90 -6.47
N LEU A 27 -18.66 -2.18 -5.47
CA LEU A 27 -18.48 -3.25 -4.48
C LEU A 27 -19.18 -4.56 -4.87
N ARG A 28 -19.78 -4.64 -6.06
CA ARG A 28 -20.42 -5.86 -6.55
C ARG A 28 -19.41 -6.97 -6.82
N PRO A 29 -19.84 -8.25 -6.88
CA PRO A 29 -18.98 -9.33 -7.35
C PRO A 29 -18.40 -9.05 -8.74
N GLU A 30 -17.15 -9.44 -8.97
CA GLU A 30 -16.41 -9.23 -10.23
C GLU A 30 -17.22 -9.69 -11.46
N ARG A 31 -17.89 -10.83 -11.37
CA ARG A 31 -18.78 -11.35 -12.44
C ARG A 31 -19.93 -10.39 -12.81
N CYS A 32 -20.46 -9.64 -11.86
CA CYS A 32 -21.54 -8.68 -12.11
C CYS A 32 -20.98 -7.41 -12.74
N TYR A 33 -19.82 -6.96 -12.25
CA TYR A 33 -19.08 -5.83 -12.81
C TYR A 33 -18.63 -6.06 -14.26
N HIS A 34 -18.19 -7.28 -14.59
CA HIS A 34 -17.79 -7.64 -15.95
C HIS A 34 -18.95 -7.62 -16.96
N LYS A 35 -20.16 -7.97 -16.50
CA LYS A 35 -21.37 -7.95 -17.35
C LYS A 35 -21.86 -6.54 -17.67
N SER A 36 -21.78 -5.64 -16.70
CA SER A 36 -22.27 -4.26 -16.85
C SER A 36 -21.65 -3.40 -15.75
N ARG A 37 -21.23 -2.18 -16.10
CA ARG A 37 -20.59 -1.24 -15.16
C ARG A 37 -20.80 0.20 -15.60
N ILE A 38 -20.68 1.12 -14.66
CA ILE A 38 -20.71 2.55 -14.93
C ILE A 38 -19.34 2.98 -15.48
N GLN A 39 -19.32 3.89 -16.45
CA GLN A 39 -18.11 4.36 -17.09
C GLN A 39 -17.11 4.92 -16.08
N GLY A 40 -15.86 4.50 -16.20
CA GLY A 40 -14.77 4.95 -15.32
C GLY A 40 -14.85 4.44 -13.87
N SER A 41 -15.79 3.53 -13.56
CA SER A 41 -15.78 2.84 -12.26
C SER A 41 -14.62 1.85 -12.14
N SER A 42 -14.30 1.50 -10.89
CA SER A 42 -13.35 0.45 -10.52
C SER A 42 -14.01 -0.53 -9.57
N ASN A 43 -13.67 -1.81 -9.67
CA ASN A 43 -14.25 -2.85 -8.84
C ASN A 43 -13.32 -3.29 -7.72
N ILE A 44 -13.80 -3.20 -6.49
CA ILE A 44 -13.23 -3.92 -5.35
C ILE A 44 -14.41 -4.64 -4.70
N PRO A 45 -14.61 -5.94 -4.95
CA PRO A 45 -15.72 -6.67 -4.37
C PRO A 45 -15.81 -6.44 -2.87
N LEU A 46 -17.03 -6.30 -2.32
CA LEU A 46 -17.25 -5.98 -0.91
C LEU A 46 -16.48 -6.92 0.04
N VAL A 47 -16.34 -8.18 -0.36
CA VAL A 47 -15.63 -9.25 0.37
C VAL A 47 -14.13 -9.01 0.47
N ASP A 48 -13.53 -8.33 -0.52
CA ASP A 48 -12.11 -8.04 -0.60
C ASP A 48 -11.77 -6.62 -0.09
N LEU A 49 -12.78 -5.78 0.16
CA LEU A 49 -12.60 -4.39 0.56
C LEU A 49 -11.71 -4.22 1.82
N PRO A 50 -11.84 -5.04 2.89
CA PRO A 50 -10.98 -4.89 4.07
C PRO A 50 -9.50 -5.12 3.80
N SER A 51 -9.14 -6.11 2.97
CA SER A 51 -7.74 -6.37 2.62
C SER A 51 -7.22 -5.35 1.60
N ARG A 52 -8.10 -4.80 0.76
CA ARG A 52 -7.75 -3.87 -0.33
C ARG A 52 -7.96 -2.39 0.01
N MET A 53 -8.10 -2.03 1.28
CA MET A 53 -8.26 -0.64 1.69
C MET A 53 -7.14 0.29 1.21
N PHE A 54 -5.94 -0.26 0.98
CA PHE A 54 -4.79 0.45 0.45
C PHE A 54 -4.93 0.84 -1.03
N ALA A 55 -5.91 0.28 -1.76
CA ALA A 55 -6.23 0.66 -3.14
C ALA A 55 -7.30 1.75 -3.24
N LEU A 56 -7.89 2.17 -2.12
CA LEU A 56 -8.82 3.31 -2.09
C LEU A 56 -8.06 4.64 -2.14
N PRO A 57 -8.69 5.72 -2.65
CA PRO A 57 -8.09 7.05 -2.64
C PRO A 57 -7.84 7.54 -1.21
N PRO A 58 -7.13 8.67 -1.05
CA PRO A 58 -7.08 9.38 0.21
C PRO A 58 -8.49 9.56 0.81
N PRO A 59 -8.64 9.53 2.15
CA PRO A 59 -9.95 9.69 2.78
C PRO A 59 -10.69 10.96 2.37
N SER A 60 -9.98 12.04 2.04
CA SER A 60 -10.57 13.30 1.61
C SER A 60 -11.20 13.28 0.22
N SER A 61 -10.93 12.27 -0.60
CA SER A 61 -11.45 12.19 -1.95
C SER A 61 -12.91 11.76 -1.94
N ALA A 62 -13.75 12.51 -2.64
CA ALA A 62 -15.14 12.13 -2.86
C ALA A 62 -15.22 10.80 -3.63
N LEU A 63 -16.18 9.95 -3.24
CA LEU A 63 -16.42 8.65 -3.85
C LEU A 63 -17.92 8.44 -4.03
N LEU A 64 -18.32 7.98 -5.22
CA LEU A 64 -19.62 7.37 -5.46
C LEU A 64 -19.45 5.85 -5.28
N VAL A 65 -20.29 5.22 -4.47
CA VAL A 65 -20.15 3.79 -4.15
C VAL A 65 -21.36 3.02 -4.65
N VAL A 66 -21.13 1.98 -5.46
CA VAL A 66 -22.17 1.03 -5.87
C VAL A 66 -22.12 -0.18 -4.96
N LEU A 67 -23.20 -0.42 -4.21
CA LEU A 67 -23.34 -1.53 -3.27
C LEU A 67 -24.02 -2.72 -3.96
N PRO A 68 -23.58 -3.97 -3.71
CA PRO A 68 -24.29 -5.16 -4.17
C PRO A 68 -25.71 -5.23 -3.61
N ASP A 69 -26.64 -5.94 -4.28
CA ASP A 69 -27.99 -6.22 -3.74
C ASP A 69 -27.85 -6.80 -2.31
N LYS A 70 -28.60 -6.24 -1.36
CA LYS A 70 -28.65 -6.69 0.04
C LYS A 70 -28.92 -8.19 0.18
N LYS A 71 -29.53 -8.83 -0.82
CA LYS A 71 -29.71 -10.29 -0.86
C LYS A 71 -28.40 -11.07 -0.92
N HIS A 72 -27.33 -10.45 -1.43
CA HIS A 72 -26.05 -11.13 -1.68
C HIS A 72 -25.06 -11.04 -0.53
N TYR A 73 -25.33 -10.24 0.50
CA TYR A 73 -24.40 -10.12 1.62
C TYR A 73 -25.08 -9.86 2.95
N THR A 74 -24.45 -10.37 4.01
CA THR A 74 -24.78 -10.02 5.40
C THR A 74 -23.53 -9.45 6.04
N ILE A 75 -23.65 -8.29 6.68
CA ILE A 75 -22.57 -7.76 7.51
C ILE A 75 -22.76 -8.36 8.89
N ALA A 76 -21.82 -9.22 9.30
CA ALA A 76 -21.89 -9.81 10.62
C ALA A 76 -21.66 -8.69 11.65
N PRO A 77 -22.60 -8.47 12.61
CA PRO A 77 -22.35 -7.58 13.72
C PRO A 77 -21.12 -8.08 14.46
N ASN A 78 -20.24 -7.16 14.83
CA ASN A 78 -18.98 -7.49 15.48
C ASN A 78 -19.28 -8.19 16.82
N VAL A 79 -19.24 -9.51 16.86
CA VAL A 79 -19.41 -10.28 18.10
C VAL A 79 -18.23 -9.92 18.98
N GLY A 80 -18.50 -9.13 20.03
CA GLY A 80 -17.49 -8.48 20.85
C GLY A 80 -16.32 -9.38 21.21
N GLN A 81 -15.23 -9.27 20.45
CA GLN A 81 -13.92 -9.50 21.02
C GLN A 81 -13.65 -8.25 21.86
N ASN A 82 -13.78 -8.41 23.18
CA ASN A 82 -13.28 -7.46 24.17
C ASN A 82 -11.79 -7.22 23.89
N PHE A 83 -11.50 -6.27 23.00
CA PHE A 83 -10.19 -5.65 22.93
C PHE A 83 -10.14 -4.70 24.11
N GLU A 84 -9.57 -5.17 25.22
CA GLU A 84 -8.91 -4.25 26.14
C GLU A 84 -8.04 -3.33 25.30
N SER A 85 -8.25 -2.04 25.51
CA SER A 85 -7.64 -0.94 24.80
C SER A 85 -6.13 -1.19 24.59
N TYR A 86 -5.71 -1.31 23.33
CA TYR A 86 -4.35 -0.94 22.94
C TYR A 86 -4.23 0.59 23.09
N GLY A 87 -4.26 1.05 24.33
CA GLY A 87 -3.77 2.36 24.70
C GLY A 87 -2.29 2.36 24.37
N ARG A 88 -1.88 3.18 23.39
CA ARG A 88 -0.52 3.68 23.33
C ARG A 88 -0.23 4.32 24.70
N SER A 89 0.44 3.60 25.59
CA SER A 89 0.90 4.18 26.84
C SER A 89 1.96 5.21 26.47
N ASN A 90 1.57 6.49 26.43
CA ASN A 90 2.50 7.58 26.56
C ASN A 90 3.07 7.53 27.98
N LYS A 91 4.12 6.75 28.20
CA LYS A 91 4.97 6.88 29.39
C LYS A 91 5.72 8.21 29.27
N ARG A 92 5.08 9.30 29.73
CA ARG A 92 5.77 10.50 30.20
C ARG A 92 6.59 10.09 31.43
N LYS A 93 7.86 9.73 31.24
CA LYS A 93 8.85 9.86 32.32
C LYS A 93 9.24 11.33 32.38
N GLY A 94 8.61 12.07 33.29
CA GLY A 94 9.14 13.34 33.77
C GLY A 94 10.35 13.05 34.64
N PHE A 95 11.51 13.54 34.23
CA PHE A 95 12.67 13.73 35.08
C PHE A 95 12.85 15.23 35.24
N ALA A 96 12.68 15.73 36.47
CA ALA A 96 13.32 16.96 36.93
C ALA A 96 13.46 16.89 38.45
N GLU A 97 14.71 17.06 38.86
CA GLU A 97 15.31 17.04 40.19
C GLU A 97 14.60 17.88 41.26
N LYS A 98 14.71 17.45 42.52
CA LYS A 98 15.40 18.24 43.57
C LYS A 98 15.62 17.46 44.88
N THR A 99 16.91 17.24 45.16
CA THR A 99 17.65 17.41 46.43
C THR A 99 17.08 16.95 47.78
N ALA A 100 17.95 16.17 48.46
CA ALA A 100 18.41 16.26 49.86
C ALA A 100 18.18 14.94 50.63
N SER A 101 19.18 14.09 50.86
CA SER A 101 20.29 14.18 51.83
C SER A 101 20.08 13.19 52.98
N LEU A 102 21.14 12.39 53.21
CA LEU A 102 21.59 11.83 54.50
C LEU A 102 21.00 10.49 55.03
N ASN A 103 21.85 9.47 54.86
CA ASN A 103 22.54 8.70 55.91
C ASN A 103 21.98 7.38 56.48
N LEU A 104 22.85 6.37 56.31
CA LEU A 104 23.42 5.43 57.28
C LEU A 104 22.75 4.06 57.55
N LYS A 105 23.63 3.03 57.37
CA LYS A 105 23.80 1.74 58.08
C LYS A 105 22.89 0.58 57.66
N SER A 106 23.45 -0.48 57.06
CA SER A 106 23.94 -1.76 57.67
C SER A 106 22.78 -2.58 58.26
N SER A 107 22.59 -3.88 58.09
CA SER A 107 23.47 -5.03 57.83
C SER A 107 22.58 -6.28 57.58
N ALA A 108 23.20 -7.32 57.01
CA ALA A 108 22.89 -8.76 57.01
C ALA A 108 21.67 -9.33 57.77
N GLY A 109 21.09 -10.38 57.16
CA GLY A 109 20.96 -11.69 57.82
C GLY A 109 19.57 -12.18 58.25
N GLU A 110 19.14 -13.28 57.61
CA GLU A 110 18.41 -14.44 58.17
C GLU A 110 16.96 -14.33 58.69
N SER A 111 16.07 -15.00 57.93
CA SER A 111 15.24 -16.18 58.28
C SER A 111 14.60 -16.39 59.66
N LEU A 112 13.35 -16.88 59.57
CA LEU A 112 12.53 -17.74 60.46
C LEU A 112 11.47 -17.10 61.39
N GLU A 113 10.22 -17.39 61.02
CA GLU A 113 9.09 -18.01 61.76
C GLU A 113 8.56 -17.49 63.12
N TYR A 114 7.21 -17.55 63.20
CA TYR A 114 6.33 -17.70 64.38
C TYR A 114 6.22 -16.48 65.34
N GLU A 115 5.11 -16.07 65.96
CA GLU A 115 3.75 -16.59 66.14
C GLU A 115 2.86 -15.44 66.71
N GLU A 116 1.53 -15.57 66.56
CA GLU A 116 0.44 -15.09 67.43
C GLU A 116 0.43 -13.68 68.09
N ARG A 117 -0.68 -12.94 67.85
CA ARG A 117 -1.65 -12.62 68.91
C ARG A 117 -3.00 -12.13 68.40
N MET A 118 -4.03 -12.79 68.92
CA MET A 118 -5.46 -12.48 68.85
C MET A 118 -5.83 -11.12 69.48
N VAL A 119 -6.85 -10.45 68.94
CA VAL A 119 -8.02 -9.95 69.69
C VAL A 119 -9.25 -9.95 68.78
N CYS A 120 -10.28 -10.72 69.17
CA CYS A 120 -11.67 -10.67 68.71
C CYS A 120 -12.50 -9.95 69.79
N PRO A 121 -13.64 -9.30 69.47
CA PRO A 121 -14.91 -9.93 69.83
C PRO A 121 -16.10 -9.68 68.87
N CYS A 122 -16.88 -10.76 68.63
CA CYS A 122 -18.37 -10.82 68.67
C CYS A 122 -19.18 -10.07 67.60
N LYS A 123 -20.28 -10.52 66.99
CA LYS A 123 -21.28 -11.63 67.04
C LYS A 123 -22.13 -11.44 65.73
N GLY A 124 -22.80 -12.37 65.07
CA GLY A 124 -23.04 -13.80 65.27
C GLY A 124 -23.90 -14.39 64.12
N GLN A 125 -23.91 -15.74 64.07
CA GLN A 125 -24.96 -16.72 63.69
C GLN A 125 -25.83 -16.50 62.44
N GLU A 126 -26.21 -17.51 61.63
CA GLU A 126 -26.07 -18.98 61.62
C GLU A 126 -26.56 -19.47 60.23
N GLY A 127 -25.84 -20.38 59.56
CA GLY A 127 -26.27 -21.78 59.33
C GLY A 127 -26.83 -21.99 57.90
N SER A 128 -26.55 -23.04 57.12
CA SER A 128 -26.01 -24.37 57.37
C SER A 128 -25.64 -25.06 56.04
N GLN A 129 -24.46 -25.70 56.00
CA GLN A 129 -24.09 -27.04 55.44
C GLN A 129 -24.52 -27.46 54.02
N LYS A 130 -23.85 -28.33 53.27
CA LYS A 130 -22.54 -29.05 53.22
C LYS A 130 -22.66 -29.89 51.93
N THR A 131 -21.60 -30.03 51.13
CA THR A 131 -21.01 -31.33 50.74
C THR A 131 -19.80 -31.12 49.81
N ALA A 132 -18.77 -31.93 50.06
CA ALA A 132 -17.51 -31.98 49.36
C ALA A 132 -17.55 -33.03 48.24
N GLN A 133 -16.74 -32.86 47.19
CA GLN A 133 -15.98 -33.96 46.59
C GLN A 133 -14.81 -33.44 45.73
N VAL A 134 -13.82 -34.31 45.60
CA VAL A 134 -12.40 -34.09 45.29
C VAL A 134 -12.06 -34.64 43.90
N SER A 135 -11.02 -34.06 43.26
CA SER A 135 -10.23 -34.55 42.11
C SER A 135 -10.97 -34.63 40.76
N GLU A 136 -10.38 -34.43 39.58
CA GLU A 136 -9.05 -34.82 39.12
C GLU A 136 -8.66 -34.05 37.83
N ARG A 137 -7.36 -33.94 37.55
CA ARG A 137 -6.79 -33.41 36.30
C ARG A 137 -6.98 -34.41 35.15
N MET A 138 -7.25 -33.93 33.94
CA MET A 138 -6.41 -34.09 32.71
C MET A 138 -7.20 -33.83 31.43
N GLY A 139 -6.58 -33.07 30.51
CA GLY A 139 -6.53 -33.37 29.08
C GLY A 139 -7.77 -33.10 28.21
N SER A 140 -7.72 -32.02 27.42
CA SER A 140 -7.71 -32.09 25.94
C SER A 140 -7.93 -30.70 25.34
N HIS A 141 -6.86 -30.09 24.82
CA HIS A 141 -6.96 -28.96 23.91
C HIS A 141 -7.36 -29.49 22.53
N ALA A 142 -8.66 -29.48 22.25
CA ALA A 142 -9.16 -29.61 20.88
C ALA A 142 -8.84 -28.31 20.12
N SER A 143 -7.95 -28.45 19.14
CA SER A 143 -7.64 -27.40 18.17
C SER A 143 -8.77 -27.37 17.15
N TYR A 144 -9.62 -26.33 17.17
CA TYR A 144 -10.64 -26.13 16.14
C TYR A 144 -10.02 -25.45 14.91
N PRO A 145 -10.07 -26.05 13.72
CA PRO A 145 -9.93 -25.29 12.49
C PRO A 145 -11.21 -24.45 12.28
N HIS A 146 -11.06 -23.16 12.03
CA HIS A 146 -12.19 -22.31 11.63
C HIS A 146 -12.70 -22.77 10.25
N TYR A 147 -13.90 -23.33 10.25
CA TYR A 147 -14.70 -23.61 9.07
C TYR A 147 -15.25 -22.31 8.48
N VAL A 148 -15.27 -22.21 7.14
CA VAL A 148 -16.32 -21.48 6.44
C VAL A 148 -17.62 -22.17 6.84
N ASN A 149 -18.44 -21.52 7.66
CA ASN A 149 -19.72 -22.10 8.05
C ASN A 149 -20.70 -21.88 6.90
N GLU A 150 -20.88 -22.91 6.06
CA GLU A 150 -21.85 -22.92 4.96
C GLU A 150 -23.31 -23.12 5.43
N ASN A 151 -23.58 -23.16 6.74
CA ASN A 151 -24.92 -23.44 7.24
C ASN A 151 -25.67 -22.19 7.73
N ALA A 152 -26.90 -22.07 7.19
CA ALA A 152 -28.02 -21.20 7.55
C ALA A 152 -28.16 -19.82 6.86
N GLY A 153 -27.80 -19.73 5.57
CA GLY A 153 -28.22 -18.65 4.68
C GLY A 153 -28.57 -19.18 3.30
N SER A 154 -29.44 -18.50 2.56
CA SER A 154 -29.75 -18.79 1.15
C SER A 154 -28.46 -19.04 0.35
N PRO A 155 -28.39 -20.07 -0.52
CA PRO A 155 -27.19 -20.36 -1.29
C PRO A 155 -26.75 -19.12 -2.09
N GLY A 156 -25.61 -18.54 -1.72
CA GLY A 156 -25.01 -17.37 -2.38
C GLY A 156 -24.90 -16.08 -1.55
N THR A 157 -25.31 -16.05 -0.28
CA THR A 157 -25.07 -14.89 0.60
C THR A 157 -23.66 -14.95 1.22
N VAL A 158 -22.81 -13.95 0.96
CA VAL A 158 -21.47 -13.86 1.56
C VAL A 158 -21.52 -13.05 2.85
N ILE A 159 -20.94 -13.58 3.93
CA ILE A 159 -20.79 -12.86 5.19
C ILE A 159 -19.52 -12.00 5.12
N VAL A 160 -19.67 -10.68 5.28
CA VAL A 160 -18.57 -9.74 5.30
C VAL A 160 -18.36 -9.22 6.71
N HIS A 161 -17.15 -9.38 7.24
CA HIS A 161 -16.79 -8.86 8.55
C HIS A 161 -16.13 -7.49 8.41
N LEU A 162 -16.88 -6.44 8.74
CA LEU A 162 -16.36 -5.07 8.83
C LEU A 162 -16.09 -4.75 10.30
N LYS A 163 -14.82 -4.52 10.64
CA LYS A 163 -14.42 -4.33 12.03
C LYS A 163 -15.05 -3.07 12.61
N GLY A 164 -15.95 -3.24 13.57
CA GLY A 164 -16.57 -2.15 14.32
C GLY A 164 -17.68 -1.40 13.58
N CYS A 165 -18.17 -1.93 12.45
CA CYS A 165 -19.18 -1.26 11.64
C CYS A 165 -20.33 -2.21 11.31
N SER A 166 -21.56 -1.69 11.32
CA SER A 166 -22.79 -2.41 10.97
C SER A 166 -23.13 -2.35 9.48
N SER A 167 -22.46 -1.47 8.72
CA SER A 167 -22.69 -1.28 7.29
C SER A 167 -21.41 -0.93 6.54
N ALA A 168 -21.39 -1.17 5.22
CA ALA A 168 -20.28 -0.71 4.36
C ALA A 168 -20.21 0.82 4.33
N GLN A 169 -21.36 1.48 4.44
CA GLN A 169 -21.47 2.93 4.59
C GLN A 169 -20.73 3.42 5.84
N GLU A 170 -21.01 2.82 7.00
CA GLU A 170 -20.36 3.17 8.26
C GLU A 170 -18.86 2.88 8.24
N PHE A 171 -18.46 1.75 7.64
CA PHE A 171 -17.05 1.41 7.48
C PHE A 171 -16.29 2.43 6.63
N LEU A 172 -16.88 2.88 5.53
CA LEU A 172 -16.28 3.90 4.67
C LEU A 172 -16.32 5.28 5.33
N ALA A 173 -17.41 5.63 6.00
CA ALA A 173 -17.55 6.88 6.75
C ALA A 173 -16.54 6.98 7.92
N GLY A 174 -16.22 5.85 8.56
CA GLY A 174 -15.22 5.77 9.63
C GLY A 174 -13.77 5.99 9.18
N ARG A 175 -13.51 6.14 7.87
CA ARG A 175 -12.16 6.46 7.34
C ARG A 175 -11.77 7.94 7.51
N GLY A 176 -12.72 8.83 7.78
CA GLY A 176 -12.47 10.28 7.84
C GLY A 176 -12.44 10.84 9.26
N ASP A 177 -11.32 11.47 9.63
CA ASP A 177 -11.19 12.28 10.86
C ASP A 177 -11.97 13.62 10.73
N GLY A 178 -13.31 13.55 10.67
CA GLY A 178 -14.18 14.70 10.95
C GLY A 178 -14.63 15.57 9.77
N ALA A 179 -14.30 15.24 8.51
CA ALA A 179 -14.91 15.90 7.35
C ALA A 179 -16.18 15.15 6.90
N PRO A 180 -17.32 15.84 6.68
CA PRO A 180 -18.51 15.23 6.08
C PRO A 180 -18.25 15.00 4.58
N ILE A 181 -17.43 13.99 4.26
CA ILE A 181 -17.27 13.55 2.87
C ILE A 181 -18.62 12.99 2.42
N MET A 182 -19.23 13.63 1.42
CA MET A 182 -20.47 13.15 0.83
C MET A 182 -20.21 11.89 0.01
N HIS A 183 -20.11 10.76 0.69
CA HIS A 183 -20.25 9.47 0.02
C HIS A 183 -21.70 9.32 -0.42
N LYS A 184 -21.93 9.37 -1.73
CA LYS A 184 -23.21 8.98 -2.32
C LYS A 184 -23.17 7.46 -2.52
N TYR A 185 -24.23 6.78 -2.13
CA TYR A 185 -24.35 5.32 -2.28
C TYR A 185 -25.47 5.01 -3.25
N LEU A 186 -25.20 4.11 -4.19
CA LEU A 186 -26.18 3.56 -5.12
C LEU A 186 -26.31 2.07 -4.86
N GLN A 187 -27.54 1.58 -4.87
CA GLN A 187 -27.85 0.16 -4.69
C GLN A 187 -27.84 -0.52 -6.07
N ASP A 188 -27.25 -1.71 -6.16
CA ASP A 188 -27.38 -2.57 -7.35
C ASP A 188 -28.84 -2.98 -7.55
N CYS A 189 -29.54 -2.31 -8.45
CA CYS A 189 -30.94 -2.53 -8.78
C CYS A 189 -31.22 -2.19 -10.26
N PRO A 190 -32.29 -2.72 -10.88
CA PRO A 190 -32.62 -2.45 -12.28
C PRO A 190 -32.69 -0.96 -12.64
N GLU A 191 -33.23 -0.14 -11.74
CA GLU A 191 -33.42 1.31 -11.94
C GLU A 191 -32.08 2.04 -12.08
N LEU A 192 -31.03 1.59 -11.37
CA LEU A 192 -29.68 2.12 -11.51
C LEU A 192 -29.13 1.90 -12.92
N TRP A 193 -29.27 0.67 -13.43
CA TRP A 193 -28.73 0.29 -14.72
C TRP A 193 -29.51 0.93 -15.87
N GLU A 194 -30.83 1.05 -15.73
CA GLU A 194 -31.67 1.78 -16.69
C GLU A 194 -31.29 3.26 -16.72
N ALA A 195 -31.14 3.92 -15.57
CA ALA A 195 -30.71 5.32 -15.51
C ALA A 195 -29.30 5.51 -16.11
N ALA A 196 -28.35 4.63 -15.80
CA ALA A 196 -27.01 4.67 -16.38
C ALA A 196 -27.05 4.48 -17.91
N GLN A 197 -27.91 3.59 -18.42
CA GLN A 197 -28.12 3.40 -19.85
C GLN A 197 -28.73 4.64 -20.53
N GLN A 198 -29.77 5.23 -19.93
CA GLN A 198 -30.42 6.45 -20.44
C GLN A 198 -29.44 7.62 -20.54
N LEU A 199 -28.48 7.71 -19.61
CA LEU A 199 -27.44 8.74 -19.60
C LEU A 199 -26.22 8.40 -20.48
N GLY A 200 -26.18 7.22 -21.12
CA GLY A 200 -25.03 6.76 -21.90
C GLY A 200 -23.77 6.50 -21.07
N LEU A 201 -23.94 6.19 -19.78
CA LEU A 201 -22.85 5.96 -18.82
C LEU A 201 -22.49 4.47 -18.67
N LEU A 202 -23.14 3.57 -19.39
CA LEU A 202 -22.98 2.13 -19.21
C LEU A 202 -21.91 1.60 -20.18
N GLU A 203 -20.88 0.93 -19.64
CA GLU A 203 -19.89 0.24 -20.47
C GLU A 203 -20.32 -1.20 -20.76
N PRO A 204 -20.08 -1.71 -21.98
CA PRO A 204 -20.53 -3.04 -22.39
C PRO A 204 -19.81 -4.17 -21.62
N GLU A 205 -20.38 -5.37 -21.74
CA GLU A 205 -19.78 -6.60 -21.22
C GLU A 205 -18.37 -6.80 -21.77
N ILE A 206 -17.48 -7.28 -20.90
CA ILE A 206 -16.12 -7.65 -21.29
C ILE A 206 -16.16 -8.95 -22.10
N THR A 207 -15.48 -8.95 -23.24
CA THR A 207 -15.43 -10.12 -24.11
C THR A 207 -14.05 -10.77 -24.17
N SER A 208 -13.03 -10.13 -23.61
CA SER A 208 -11.65 -10.61 -23.62
C SER A 208 -10.92 -10.45 -22.28
N GLU A 209 -9.89 -11.28 -22.05
CA GLU A 209 -9.03 -11.16 -20.86
C GLU A 209 -8.20 -9.87 -20.88
N GLU A 210 -7.82 -9.38 -22.06
CA GLU A 210 -7.08 -8.12 -22.21
C GLU A 210 -7.91 -6.92 -21.72
N GLU A 211 -9.19 -6.85 -22.11
CA GLU A 211 -10.13 -5.88 -21.56
C GLU A 211 -10.30 -6.02 -20.04
N ALA A 212 -10.38 -7.26 -19.52
CA ALA A 212 -10.46 -7.50 -18.08
C ALA A 212 -9.21 -6.97 -17.34
N VAL A 213 -8.01 -7.21 -17.88
CA VAL A 213 -6.76 -6.66 -17.35
C VAL A 213 -6.78 -5.13 -17.37
N HIS A 214 -7.21 -4.51 -18.48
CA HIS A 214 -7.33 -3.06 -18.58
C HIS A 214 -8.30 -2.48 -17.53
N LEU A 215 -9.41 -3.16 -17.24
CA LEU A 215 -10.32 -2.73 -16.19
C LEU A 215 -9.71 -2.86 -14.79
N ARG A 216 -8.98 -3.95 -14.50
CA ARG A 216 -8.30 -4.12 -13.21
C ARG A 216 -7.22 -3.07 -12.97
N ARG A 217 -6.70 -2.45 -14.04
CA ARG A 217 -5.75 -1.33 -13.99
C ARG A 217 -6.40 0.04 -13.80
N ARG A 218 -7.73 0.12 -13.65
CA ARG A 218 -8.42 1.36 -13.24
C ARG A 218 -8.28 1.56 -11.74
N PHE A 219 -7.17 2.15 -11.32
CA PHE A 219 -6.94 2.43 -9.91
C PHE A 219 -7.85 3.56 -9.40
N LEU A 220 -8.34 3.42 -8.17
CA LEU A 220 -9.10 4.48 -7.49
C LEU A 220 -8.19 5.51 -6.81
N PHE A 221 -6.90 5.23 -6.71
CA PHE A 221 -5.89 6.15 -6.21
C PHE A 221 -5.16 6.81 -7.38
N GLN A 222 -4.59 7.99 -7.11
CA GLN A 222 -3.61 8.62 -7.97
C GLN A 222 -2.20 8.37 -7.41
N PRO A 223 -1.15 8.44 -8.25
CA PRO A 223 0.22 8.45 -7.78
C PRO A 223 0.50 9.77 -7.04
N CYS A 224 1.75 10.01 -6.63
CA CYS A 224 2.09 11.33 -6.13
C CYS A 224 1.87 12.41 -7.22
N PRO A 225 1.33 13.60 -6.88
CA PRO A 225 0.96 14.62 -7.87
C PRO A 225 2.11 15.02 -8.79
N LEU A 226 3.33 15.15 -8.24
CA LEU A 226 4.50 15.50 -9.04
C LEU A 226 4.82 14.47 -10.13
N LEU A 227 4.65 13.17 -9.84
CA LEU A 227 4.84 12.11 -10.84
C LEU A 227 3.78 12.21 -11.94
N GLU A 228 2.50 12.35 -11.54
CA GLU A 228 1.39 12.49 -12.48
C GLU A 228 1.60 13.67 -13.46
N GLN A 229 1.99 14.83 -12.93
CA GLN A 229 2.22 16.04 -13.70
C GLN A 229 3.44 15.97 -14.63
N SER A 230 4.44 15.14 -14.30
CA SER A 230 5.73 15.16 -14.99
C SER A 230 5.94 13.99 -15.95
N ILE A 231 5.18 12.90 -15.80
CA ILE A 231 5.51 11.63 -16.46
C ILE A 231 5.48 11.71 -17.98
N GLU A 232 4.55 12.47 -18.57
CA GLU A 232 4.44 12.59 -20.03
C GLU A 232 5.68 13.26 -20.63
N ILE A 233 6.19 14.30 -19.95
CA ILE A 233 7.41 15.00 -20.35
C ILE A 233 8.62 14.08 -20.19
N ILE A 234 8.68 13.30 -19.11
CA ILE A 234 9.74 12.31 -18.86
C ILE A 234 9.76 11.26 -19.99
N GLU A 235 8.61 10.63 -20.28
CA GLU A 235 8.46 9.62 -21.33
C GLU A 235 8.84 10.17 -22.71
N GLN A 236 8.38 11.38 -23.05
CA GLN A 236 8.70 12.07 -24.30
C GLN A 236 10.22 12.27 -24.46
N GLN A 237 10.89 12.83 -23.44
CA GLN A 237 12.32 13.13 -23.51
C GLN A 237 13.19 11.88 -23.52
N LEU A 238 12.82 10.83 -22.76
CA LEU A 238 13.54 9.56 -22.78
C LEU A 238 13.41 8.87 -24.15
N ALA A 239 12.23 8.89 -24.75
CA ALA A 239 12.01 8.35 -26.09
C ALA A 239 12.82 9.08 -27.18
N GLU A 240 12.86 10.42 -27.13
CA GLU A 240 13.67 11.24 -28.04
C GLU A 240 15.17 10.91 -27.94
N ARG A 241 15.70 10.81 -26.71
CA ARG A 241 17.12 10.49 -26.47
C ARG A 241 17.50 9.09 -26.95
N ARG A 242 16.66 8.09 -26.65
CA ARG A 242 16.89 6.69 -27.05
C ARG A 242 16.81 6.52 -28.56
N SER A 243 15.93 7.26 -29.23
CA SER A 243 15.78 7.20 -30.70
C SER A 243 16.93 7.87 -31.45
N SER A 244 17.59 8.85 -30.82
CA SER A 244 18.72 9.57 -31.41
C SER A 244 20.06 8.83 -31.26
N SER A 245 20.15 7.86 -30.35
CA SER A 245 21.38 7.10 -30.10
C SER A 245 21.53 5.97 -31.13
N THR A 246 22.27 6.24 -32.21
CA THR A 246 22.56 5.27 -33.28
C THR A 246 23.32 4.03 -32.81
N SER A 247 23.96 4.07 -31.63
CA SER A 247 24.82 3.01 -31.11
C SER A 247 24.15 2.10 -30.09
N CYS A 248 22.89 2.37 -29.70
CA CYS A 248 22.22 1.51 -28.74
C CYS A 248 21.61 0.32 -29.48
N SER A 249 22.31 -0.82 -29.43
CA SER A 249 21.74 -2.16 -29.64
C SER A 249 20.65 -2.36 -28.58
N ALA A 250 19.50 -1.74 -28.81
CA ALA A 250 18.42 -1.69 -27.86
C ALA A 250 17.96 -3.11 -27.56
N TYR A 251 17.75 -3.40 -26.27
CA TYR A 251 16.94 -4.51 -25.79
C TYR A 251 15.50 -4.30 -26.31
N THR A 252 15.28 -4.46 -27.60
CA THR A 252 13.95 -4.64 -28.17
C THR A 252 13.54 -6.05 -27.74
N ALA A 253 12.88 -6.16 -26.60
CA ALA A 253 12.19 -7.39 -26.25
C ALA A 253 11.26 -7.71 -27.42
N ARG A 254 11.47 -8.86 -28.07
CA ARG A 254 10.54 -9.34 -29.11
C ARG A 254 9.21 -9.59 -28.42
N THR A 255 8.22 -8.75 -28.69
CA THR A 255 6.90 -8.95 -28.13
C THR A 255 6.19 -10.12 -28.80
N PRO A 256 5.33 -10.83 -28.05
CA PRO A 256 4.37 -11.76 -28.63
C PRO A 256 3.44 -11.01 -29.60
N LYS A 257 2.92 -11.73 -30.60
CA LYS A 257 2.22 -11.27 -31.81
C LYS A 257 1.02 -10.34 -31.54
N SER A 258 1.20 -9.10 -31.08
CA SER A 258 0.11 -8.12 -30.96
C SER A 258 -0.14 -7.40 -32.30
N GLU A 259 -1.34 -6.88 -32.47
CA GLU A 259 -1.83 -6.19 -33.68
C GLU A 259 -1.07 -4.90 -34.01
N HIS A 260 -0.16 -4.44 -33.15
CA HIS A 260 0.68 -3.26 -33.38
C HIS A 260 1.97 -3.57 -34.14
N ARG A 261 1.85 -4.34 -35.24
CA ARG A 261 2.98 -4.58 -36.14
C ARG A 261 3.47 -3.25 -36.74
N GLY A 262 4.62 -2.78 -36.27
CA GLY A 262 5.35 -1.66 -36.86
C GLY A 262 5.66 -0.49 -35.92
N ARG A 263 5.14 -0.46 -34.69
CA ARG A 263 5.54 0.56 -33.71
C ARG A 263 6.78 0.12 -32.97
N LYS A 264 7.72 1.05 -32.76
CA LYS A 264 8.84 0.83 -31.84
C LYS A 264 8.29 0.78 -30.42
N GLN A 265 8.81 -0.14 -29.62
CA GLN A 265 8.51 -0.21 -28.20
C GLN A 265 9.72 0.23 -27.39
N LEU A 266 9.48 1.04 -26.38
CA LEU A 266 10.47 1.48 -25.42
C LEU A 266 10.07 1.03 -24.03
N ARG A 267 10.87 0.14 -23.45
CA ARG A 267 10.73 -0.29 -22.07
C ARG A 267 11.67 0.54 -21.19
N LEU A 268 11.08 1.32 -20.29
CA LEU A 268 11.78 2.16 -19.32
C LEU A 268 11.82 1.48 -17.95
N ARG A 269 12.82 1.80 -17.13
CA ARG A 269 12.98 1.22 -15.79
C ARG A 269 12.86 2.28 -14.70
N CYS A 270 12.07 1.98 -13.68
CA CYS A 270 11.86 2.82 -12.51
C CYS A 270 12.28 2.14 -11.21
N LEU A 271 12.91 2.87 -10.30
CA LEU A 271 13.17 2.45 -8.92
C LEU A 271 12.42 3.35 -7.92
N GLU A 272 11.76 2.76 -6.93
CA GLU A 272 11.16 3.48 -5.80
C GLU A 272 11.67 2.91 -4.45
N PRO A 273 12.65 3.56 -3.80
CA PRO A 273 12.99 3.24 -2.41
C PRO A 273 11.89 3.70 -1.44
N GLY A 274 11.52 2.82 -0.51
CA GLY A 274 10.41 3.04 0.41
C GLY A 274 9.06 3.04 -0.31
N CYS A 275 8.81 2.07 -1.19
CA CYS A 275 7.64 2.05 -2.06
C CYS A 275 6.30 1.90 -1.33
N GLY A 276 6.31 1.55 -0.04
CA GLY A 276 5.10 1.43 0.77
C GLY A 276 4.14 0.39 0.20
N SER A 277 2.88 0.78 -0.04
CA SER A 277 1.89 -0.11 -0.68
C SER A 277 1.96 -0.10 -2.22
N GLY A 278 3.00 0.48 -2.81
CA GLY A 278 3.32 0.36 -4.24
C GLY A 278 2.36 1.07 -5.18
N ARG A 279 1.69 2.15 -4.71
CA ARG A 279 0.74 2.91 -5.55
C ARG A 279 1.42 3.56 -6.75
N ASN A 280 2.58 4.19 -6.56
CA ASN A 280 3.32 4.81 -7.66
C ASN A 280 3.82 3.75 -8.65
N LEU A 281 4.42 2.65 -8.16
CA LEU A 281 4.84 1.51 -8.98
C LEU A 281 3.68 0.93 -9.80
N ALA A 282 2.56 0.60 -9.17
CA ALA A 282 1.42 0.00 -9.84
C ALA A 282 0.82 0.95 -10.88
N TRP A 283 0.67 2.23 -10.55
CA TRP A 283 0.20 3.22 -11.50
C TRP A 283 1.14 3.33 -12.70
N LEU A 284 2.44 3.43 -12.46
CA LEU A 284 3.45 3.56 -13.51
C LEU A 284 3.51 2.30 -14.40
N ALA A 285 3.43 1.10 -13.81
CA ALA A 285 3.36 -0.17 -14.54
C ALA A 285 2.06 -0.33 -15.37
N ALA A 286 0.94 0.23 -14.90
CA ALA A 286 -0.29 0.24 -15.69
C ALA A 286 -0.24 1.17 -16.90
N ARG A 287 0.67 2.15 -16.91
CA ARG A 287 0.75 3.11 -18.01
C ARG A 287 1.22 2.44 -19.29
N LEU A 288 0.46 2.72 -20.34
CA LEU A 288 0.79 2.43 -21.72
C LEU A 288 0.61 3.74 -22.46
N SER A 289 1.70 4.44 -22.76
CA SER A 289 1.66 5.70 -23.49
C SER A 289 2.25 5.54 -24.88
N THR A 290 1.76 6.33 -25.84
CA THR A 290 2.35 6.41 -27.17
C THR A 290 2.91 7.80 -27.36
N VAL A 291 4.23 7.88 -27.48
CA VAL A 291 4.98 9.12 -27.70
C VAL A 291 5.19 9.33 -29.19
N THR A 292 5.02 10.57 -29.66
CA THR A 292 5.39 10.95 -31.04
C THR A 292 6.72 11.68 -31.02
N LEU A 293 7.72 11.18 -31.73
CA LEU A 293 9.06 11.76 -31.71
C LEU A 293 9.08 13.12 -32.43
N LYS A 294 9.69 14.14 -31.80
CA LYS A 294 9.77 15.49 -32.41
C LYS A 294 10.47 15.45 -33.78
N GLY A 295 9.87 16.13 -34.75
CA GLY A 295 10.39 16.19 -36.13
C GLY A 295 10.20 14.90 -36.93
N SER A 296 9.47 13.92 -36.41
CA SER A 296 9.19 12.64 -37.07
C SER A 296 7.70 12.28 -36.95
N SER A 297 7.20 11.49 -37.91
CA SER A 297 5.88 10.84 -37.78
C SER A 297 5.94 9.52 -37.01
N GLU A 298 7.14 9.15 -36.53
CA GLU A 298 7.37 7.93 -35.79
C GLU A 298 6.73 7.99 -34.40
N LYS A 299 6.00 6.91 -34.07
CA LYS A 299 5.36 6.70 -32.78
C LYS A 299 6.07 5.57 -32.04
N VAL A 300 6.32 5.81 -30.75
CA VAL A 300 6.96 4.86 -29.83
C VAL A 300 5.98 4.55 -28.72
N ASP A 301 5.66 3.27 -28.54
CA ASP A 301 4.87 2.83 -27.39
C ASP A 301 5.80 2.65 -26.20
N VAL A 302 5.50 3.29 -25.08
CA VAL A 302 6.30 3.32 -23.86
C VAL A 302 5.64 2.44 -22.80
N SER A 303 6.46 1.64 -22.13
CA SER A 303 6.06 0.79 -21.01
C SER A 303 7.09 0.86 -19.89
N TRP A 304 6.67 0.55 -18.67
CA TRP A 304 7.52 0.60 -17.49
C TRP A 304 7.73 -0.76 -16.85
N GLU A 305 8.99 -1.07 -16.56
CA GLU A 305 9.43 -2.04 -15.58
C GLU A 305 9.74 -1.29 -14.27
N VAL A 306 9.21 -1.79 -13.15
CA VAL A 306 9.25 -1.07 -11.89
C VAL A 306 9.88 -1.91 -10.78
N VAL A 307 10.73 -1.29 -9.98
CA VAL A 307 11.45 -1.93 -8.88
C VAL A 307 11.10 -1.22 -7.57
N GLY A 308 10.53 -1.95 -6.61
CA GLY A 308 10.19 -1.45 -5.29
C GLY A 308 11.12 -1.97 -4.21
N LEU A 309 11.62 -1.09 -3.35
CA LEU A 309 12.37 -1.46 -2.15
C LEU A 309 11.58 -1.02 -0.92
N ASP A 310 11.46 -1.88 0.09
CA ASP A 310 10.91 -1.47 1.38
C ASP A 310 11.48 -2.36 2.50
N ASN A 311 11.65 -1.80 3.70
CA ASN A 311 12.06 -2.58 4.87
C ASN A 311 10.85 -3.17 5.61
N TRP A 312 9.64 -2.73 5.29
CA TRP A 312 8.40 -3.23 5.85
C TRP A 312 7.78 -4.30 4.95
N TYR A 313 7.96 -5.56 5.36
CA TYR A 313 7.46 -6.73 4.63
C TYR A 313 5.96 -6.64 4.25
N ALA A 314 5.11 -6.17 5.16
CA ALA A 314 3.67 -6.07 4.88
C ALA A 314 3.34 -5.01 3.79
N ALA A 315 4.21 -4.01 3.60
CA ALA A 315 4.08 -3.03 2.53
C ALA A 315 4.33 -3.70 1.15
N LEU A 316 5.37 -4.52 1.07
CA LEU A 316 5.69 -5.32 -0.13
C LEU A 316 4.61 -6.34 -0.43
N VAL A 317 4.06 -7.04 0.58
CA VAL A 317 2.93 -7.96 0.37
C VAL A 317 1.73 -7.23 -0.26
N ARG A 318 1.35 -6.05 0.26
CA ARG A 318 0.27 -5.26 -0.34
C ARG A 318 0.59 -4.79 -1.76
N THR A 319 1.84 -4.42 -2.01
CA THR A 319 2.30 -4.04 -3.36
C THR A 319 2.18 -5.22 -4.32
N GLN A 320 2.60 -6.42 -3.90
CA GLN A 320 2.44 -7.64 -4.69
C GLN A 320 0.96 -7.95 -4.96
N GLU A 321 0.11 -7.95 -3.93
CA GLU A 321 -1.33 -8.18 -4.06
C GLU A 321 -1.99 -7.18 -5.03
N LEU A 322 -1.57 -5.91 -4.98
CA LEU A 322 -2.01 -4.87 -5.91
C LEU A 322 -1.65 -5.22 -7.35
N CYS A 323 -0.41 -5.66 -7.56
CA CYS A 323 0.16 -5.91 -8.87
C CYS A 323 -0.36 -7.20 -9.51
N GLU A 324 -0.51 -8.26 -8.71
CA GLU A 324 -1.17 -9.50 -9.13
C GLU A 324 -2.62 -9.24 -9.54
N TRP A 325 -3.34 -8.44 -8.76
CA TRP A 325 -4.70 -8.06 -9.10
C TRP A 325 -4.77 -7.22 -10.39
N ALA A 326 -3.84 -6.28 -10.58
CA ALA A 326 -3.75 -5.48 -11.81
C ALA A 326 -3.26 -6.30 -13.03
N GLY A 327 -2.95 -7.58 -12.85
CA GLY A 327 -2.48 -8.47 -13.91
C GLY A 327 -1.13 -8.02 -14.47
N PHE A 328 -0.21 -7.56 -13.62
CA PHE A 328 1.17 -7.32 -14.03
C PHE A 328 1.93 -8.64 -14.07
N SER A 329 2.81 -8.78 -15.05
CA SER A 329 3.70 -9.92 -15.17
C SER A 329 4.89 -9.80 -14.21
N THR A 330 5.51 -10.93 -13.88
CA THR A 330 6.67 -11.00 -12.98
C THR A 330 7.90 -10.30 -13.53
N ASP A 331 8.02 -10.13 -14.83
CA ASP A 331 9.09 -9.36 -15.44
C ASP A 331 8.82 -7.85 -15.35
N GLN A 332 7.57 -7.42 -15.16
CA GLN A 332 7.22 -6.01 -15.10
C GLN A 332 7.47 -5.39 -13.72
N ILE A 333 7.44 -6.21 -12.66
CA ILE A 333 7.65 -5.75 -11.29
C ILE A 333 8.64 -6.62 -10.52
N ALA A 334 9.63 -5.98 -9.89
CA ALA A 334 10.50 -6.61 -8.91
C ALA A 334 10.36 -5.92 -7.55
N LEU A 335 10.28 -6.71 -6.47
CA LEU A 335 10.14 -6.21 -5.11
C LEU A 335 11.24 -6.81 -4.24
N TYR A 336 11.93 -5.96 -3.46
CA TYR A 336 13.00 -6.39 -2.58
C TYR A 336 12.74 -5.97 -1.14
N HIS A 337 12.77 -6.95 -0.24
CA HIS A 337 12.73 -6.72 1.21
C HIS A 337 14.15 -6.43 1.70
N CYS A 338 14.46 -5.16 1.90
CA CYS A 338 15.79 -4.73 2.30
C CYS A 338 15.73 -3.47 3.16
N ASN A 339 16.73 -3.29 4.02
CA ASN A 339 16.98 -2.03 4.70
C ASN A 339 18.05 -1.24 3.93
N ILE A 340 17.91 0.08 3.89
CA ILE A 340 18.96 0.97 3.40
C ILE A 340 19.72 1.48 4.63
N ASN A 341 21.03 1.30 4.67
CA ASN A 341 21.87 1.79 5.75
C ASN A 341 21.84 3.33 5.78
N GLU A 342 21.56 3.94 6.94
CA GLU A 342 21.43 5.40 7.05
C GLU A 342 22.76 6.16 6.91
N GLU A 343 23.90 5.50 7.18
CA GLU A 343 25.23 6.09 7.13
C GLU A 343 25.89 5.88 5.76
N THR A 344 25.77 4.67 5.20
CA THR A 344 26.47 4.31 3.96
C THR A 344 25.57 4.30 2.72
N GLY A 345 24.26 4.17 2.89
CA GLY A 345 23.33 4.01 1.78
C GLY A 345 23.28 2.59 1.20
N HIS A 346 24.13 1.66 1.66
CA HIS A 346 24.12 0.30 1.14
C HIS A 346 22.82 -0.43 1.47
N LEU A 347 22.42 -1.31 0.56
CA LEU A 347 21.25 -2.17 0.71
C LEU A 347 21.62 -3.42 1.51
N HIS A 348 20.89 -3.67 2.58
CA HIS A 348 20.99 -4.89 3.38
C HIS A 348 19.72 -5.72 3.20
N PRO A 349 19.77 -6.86 2.51
CA PRO A 349 18.62 -7.75 2.38
C PRO A 349 18.09 -8.16 3.76
N LEU A 350 16.77 -8.20 3.90
CA LEU A 350 16.09 -8.64 5.10
C LEU A 350 15.47 -10.02 4.87
N GLN A 351 15.49 -10.84 5.91
CA GLN A 351 14.79 -12.13 5.86
C GLN A 351 13.29 -11.90 6.05
N PRO A 352 12.42 -12.55 5.26
CA PRO A 352 10.99 -12.56 5.53
C PRO A 352 10.72 -13.12 6.93
N PRO A 353 9.65 -12.67 7.60
CA PRO A 353 9.24 -13.24 8.87
C PRO A 353 8.99 -14.74 8.71
N SER A 354 9.66 -15.57 9.51
CA SER A 354 9.50 -17.02 9.44
C SER A 354 8.06 -17.42 9.78
N SER A 355 7.49 -18.32 8.98
CA SER A 355 6.12 -18.85 9.17
C SER A 355 5.91 -19.54 10.52
N SER A 356 6.98 -19.86 11.25
CA SER A 356 6.97 -20.50 12.56
C SER A 356 6.88 -19.52 13.74
N SER A 357 7.07 -18.22 13.53
CA SER A 357 6.88 -17.22 14.57
C SER A 357 5.38 -17.00 14.77
N LYS A 358 4.82 -17.55 15.87
CA LYS A 358 3.44 -17.30 16.32
C LYS A 358 3.27 -15.84 16.75
N HIS A 359 3.37 -14.90 15.82
CA HIS A 359 3.06 -13.51 16.10
C HIS A 359 1.57 -13.38 16.42
N HIS A 360 1.30 -13.22 17.71
CA HIS A 360 0.01 -12.81 18.23
C HIS A 360 -0.27 -11.39 17.73
N GLY A 361 -1.06 -11.22 16.67
CA GLY A 361 -1.66 -9.91 16.38
C GLY A 361 -2.04 -9.60 14.94
N VAL A 362 -1.41 -10.23 13.94
CA VAL A 362 -1.81 -10.05 12.54
C VAL A 362 -2.08 -11.42 11.96
N LYS A 363 -3.31 -11.90 12.13
CA LYS A 363 -3.82 -12.97 11.27
C LYS A 363 -3.83 -12.38 9.86
N HIS A 364 -2.78 -12.59 9.10
CA HIS A 364 -2.89 -12.56 7.66
C HIS A 364 -3.89 -13.66 7.34
N ASN A 365 -5.13 -13.24 7.09
CA ASN A 365 -6.09 -14.09 6.44
C ASN A 365 -5.46 -14.43 5.10
N HIS A 366 -4.79 -15.58 5.02
CA HIS A 366 -4.69 -16.32 3.78
C HIS A 366 -6.12 -16.74 3.42
N ILE A 367 -6.95 -15.77 3.06
CA ILE A 367 -8.05 -15.98 2.15
C ILE A 367 -7.32 -16.41 0.89
N ARG A 368 -7.21 -17.72 0.68
CA ARG A 368 -7.16 -18.25 -0.67
C ARG A 368 -8.35 -17.61 -1.36
N SER A 369 -8.10 -16.55 -2.13
CA SER A 369 -9.14 -15.91 -2.92
C SER A 369 -9.84 -17.03 -3.67
N SER A 370 -11.15 -17.13 -3.49
CA SER A 370 -12.01 -18.14 -4.11
C SER A 370 -12.05 -18.02 -5.64
N ASN A 371 -11.27 -17.11 -6.24
CA ASN A 371 -11.10 -16.94 -7.69
C ASN A 371 -10.33 -18.10 -8.38
N ASN A 372 -10.28 -19.28 -7.75
CA ASN A 372 -9.68 -20.49 -8.31
C ASN A 372 -10.51 -21.15 -9.44
N MET A 373 -11.58 -20.50 -9.94
CA MET A 373 -12.43 -21.10 -10.98
C MET A 373 -11.84 -21.03 -12.40
N PHE A 374 -10.73 -20.31 -12.62
CA PHE A 374 -10.10 -20.18 -13.95
C PHE A 374 -8.57 -20.29 -13.99
N ARG A 375 -7.89 -20.72 -12.91
CA ARG A 375 -6.45 -20.99 -12.97
C ARG A 375 -6.16 -22.31 -13.68
N SER A 376 -5.99 -22.27 -15.01
CA SER A 376 -5.14 -23.27 -15.67
C SER A 376 -3.70 -23.04 -15.22
N SER A 377 -3.07 -24.10 -14.72
CA SER A 377 -1.72 -24.16 -14.18
C SER A 377 -0.66 -23.34 -14.93
N LYS A 378 -0.01 -22.38 -14.24
CA LYS A 378 1.46 -22.24 -14.01
C LYS A 378 1.83 -20.76 -13.80
N GLU A 379 2.71 -20.53 -12.83
CA GLU A 379 3.38 -19.26 -12.49
C GLU A 379 2.50 -18.17 -11.85
N SER A 380 2.15 -18.37 -10.57
CA SER A 380 1.81 -17.24 -9.70
C SER A 380 3.09 -16.42 -9.49
N ALA A 381 3.00 -15.09 -9.53
CA ALA A 381 4.10 -14.23 -9.12
C ALA A 381 4.53 -14.64 -7.71
N THR A 382 5.66 -15.33 -7.59
CA THR A 382 6.24 -15.60 -6.27
C THR A 382 6.79 -14.26 -5.82
N LEU A 383 6.52 -13.87 -4.56
CA LEU A 383 7.36 -12.88 -3.90
C LEU A 383 8.77 -13.38 -4.13
N GLN A 384 9.54 -12.68 -4.94
CA GLN A 384 10.96 -12.94 -4.96
C GLN A 384 11.45 -12.48 -3.58
N THR A 385 11.31 -13.34 -2.55
CA THR A 385 12.53 -13.70 -1.84
C THR A 385 13.50 -13.88 -2.96
N LEU A 386 14.54 -13.04 -3.05
CA LEU A 386 15.74 -13.39 -3.79
C LEU A 386 15.83 -14.91 -3.60
N ASP A 387 15.50 -15.70 -4.63
CA ASP A 387 15.97 -17.07 -4.65
C ASP A 387 17.43 -16.83 -4.36
N PHE A 388 17.88 -17.32 -3.22
CA PHE A 388 19.23 -17.09 -2.74
C PHE A 388 20.11 -17.49 -3.92
N ILE A 389 20.47 -16.51 -4.75
CA ILE A 389 21.69 -16.54 -5.52
C ILE A 389 22.66 -16.81 -4.41
N ASP A 390 23.20 -18.00 -4.47
CA ASP A 390 23.99 -18.62 -3.45
C ASP A 390 25.14 -17.67 -3.10
N LEU A 391 24.89 -16.73 -2.18
CA LEU A 391 25.88 -15.85 -1.58
C LEU A 391 26.77 -16.66 -0.63
N LYS A 392 26.52 -17.97 -0.51
CA LYS A 392 27.48 -18.96 -0.07
C LYS A 392 28.26 -19.52 -1.25
N GLY A 393 28.95 -18.64 -1.98
CA GLY A 393 30.31 -18.98 -2.37
C GLY A 393 31.13 -19.12 -1.08
N THR A 394 31.03 -20.28 -0.41
CA THR A 394 31.91 -20.63 0.70
C THR A 394 33.32 -20.83 0.14
N ASN A 395 34.06 -19.75 -0.03
CA ASN A 395 35.47 -19.75 0.32
C ASN A 395 35.53 -19.29 1.77
N GLU A 396 35.77 -20.23 2.68
CA GLU A 396 35.97 -19.96 4.11
C GLU A 396 37.20 -19.07 4.42
N ASP A 397 37.91 -18.59 3.39
CA ASP A 397 39.13 -17.79 3.51
C ASP A 397 39.00 -16.29 3.15
N CYS A 398 37.81 -15.80 2.77
CA CYS A 398 37.62 -14.37 2.49
C CYS A 398 36.97 -13.65 3.68
N LYS A 399 37.80 -13.02 4.51
CA LYS A 399 37.43 -12.22 5.70
C LYS A 399 36.90 -10.80 5.41
N GLU A 400 36.48 -10.51 4.20
CA GLU A 400 35.86 -9.20 3.89
C GLU A 400 34.43 -9.43 3.38
N PRO A 401 33.41 -8.77 3.99
CA PRO A 401 32.05 -8.84 3.50
C PRO A 401 32.01 -8.25 2.08
N CYS A 402 31.73 -9.11 1.10
CA CYS A 402 31.46 -8.74 -0.28
C CYS A 402 30.31 -7.71 -0.32
N ASP A 403 30.61 -6.49 -0.76
CA ASP A 403 29.67 -5.35 -0.91
C ASP A 403 28.69 -5.50 -2.09
N ASP A 404 28.73 -6.64 -2.78
CA ASP A 404 28.12 -6.79 -4.09
C ASP A 404 26.84 -7.64 -4.02
N VAL A 405 25.71 -6.94 -3.95
CA VAL A 405 24.41 -7.43 -4.48
C VAL A 405 24.45 -7.42 -6.02
N GLU A 406 25.55 -7.86 -6.63
CA GLU A 406 25.82 -7.85 -8.08
C GLU A 406 24.96 -8.86 -8.85
N GLY A 407 24.33 -9.82 -8.17
CA GLY A 407 23.46 -10.82 -8.80
C GLY A 407 22.09 -10.27 -9.23
N VAL A 408 21.67 -9.14 -8.68
CA VAL A 408 20.48 -8.43 -9.18
C VAL A 408 20.98 -7.56 -10.33
N GLY A 409 20.56 -7.83 -11.57
CA GLY A 409 20.97 -7.06 -12.74
C GLY A 409 20.54 -5.59 -12.67
N TRP A 410 21.26 -4.78 -11.87
CA TRP A 410 21.08 -3.35 -11.67
C TRP A 410 21.52 -2.60 -12.92
N GLN A 411 20.83 -2.83 -14.04
CA GLN A 411 20.93 -1.95 -15.19
C GLN A 411 20.54 -0.54 -14.75
N PRO A 412 21.11 0.51 -15.35
CA PRO A 412 20.76 1.87 -15.00
C PRO A 412 19.25 2.11 -15.12
N PHE A 413 18.67 2.85 -14.17
CA PHE A 413 17.27 3.24 -14.20
C PHE A 413 17.08 4.50 -15.05
N ASP A 414 15.93 4.60 -15.70
CA ASP A 414 15.52 5.79 -16.42
C ASP A 414 14.80 6.78 -15.49
N LEU A 415 14.22 6.29 -14.38
CA LEU A 415 13.56 7.09 -13.35
C LEU A 415 13.84 6.53 -11.95
N ILE A 416 14.15 7.38 -10.98
CA ILE A 416 14.18 7.05 -9.55
C ILE A 416 13.24 7.99 -8.81
N ILE A 417 12.29 7.44 -8.06
CA ILE A 417 11.23 8.19 -7.37
C ILE A 417 11.40 8.04 -5.86
N CYS A 418 11.50 9.16 -5.16
CA CYS A 418 11.61 9.21 -3.70
C CYS A 418 10.40 9.99 -3.12
N VAL A 419 9.31 9.28 -2.81
CA VAL A 419 8.10 9.89 -2.22
C VAL A 419 8.03 9.60 -0.73
N ARG A 420 7.99 10.65 0.10
CA ARG A 420 8.02 10.55 1.57
C ARG A 420 9.13 9.63 2.11
N PHE A 421 10.22 9.54 1.36
CA PHE A 421 11.40 8.76 1.64
C PHE A 421 12.61 9.68 1.65
N LEU A 422 13.44 9.57 2.68
CA LEU A 422 14.69 10.33 2.78
C LEU A 422 15.73 9.53 3.56
N ILE A 423 16.76 9.07 2.85
CA ILE A 423 18.01 8.59 3.43
C ILE A 423 19.15 9.22 2.62
N ARG A 424 19.81 10.22 3.21
CA ARG A 424 20.81 11.05 2.50
C ARG A 424 22.00 10.25 1.99
N ALA A 425 22.45 9.25 2.75
CA ALA A 425 23.53 8.37 2.33
C ALA A 425 23.20 7.61 1.03
N PHE A 426 21.92 7.35 0.76
CA PHE A 426 21.48 6.69 -0.47
C PHE A 426 21.60 7.58 -1.73
N HIS A 427 21.73 8.90 -1.58
CA HIS A 427 21.79 9.82 -2.73
C HIS A 427 22.97 9.53 -3.67
N HIS A 428 24.08 9.01 -3.15
CA HIS A 428 25.20 8.57 -3.99
C HIS A 428 24.80 7.41 -4.91
N HIS A 429 24.13 6.40 -4.37
CA HIS A 429 23.63 5.28 -5.17
C HIS A 429 22.53 5.71 -6.15
N VAL A 430 21.66 6.67 -5.77
CA VAL A 430 20.69 7.24 -6.72
C VAL A 430 21.41 7.81 -7.95
N LYS A 431 22.48 8.60 -7.76
CA LYS A 431 23.26 9.14 -8.89
C LYS A 431 23.92 8.05 -9.72
N GLU A 432 24.51 7.05 -9.06
CA GLU A 432 25.23 5.96 -9.71
C GLU A 432 24.27 5.10 -10.55
N LYS A 433 23.15 4.69 -9.96
CA LYS A 433 22.17 3.80 -10.59
C LYS A 433 21.28 4.50 -11.62
N LEU A 434 21.27 5.83 -11.66
CA LEU A 434 20.56 6.56 -12.71
C LEU A 434 21.36 6.59 -14.01
N GLY A 435 20.74 6.15 -15.11
CA GLY A 435 21.34 6.19 -16.44
C GLY A 435 21.57 7.62 -16.94
N PRO A 436 22.47 7.83 -17.92
CA PRO A 436 22.58 9.12 -18.61
C PRO A 436 21.22 9.54 -19.21
N GLY A 437 20.81 10.78 -18.97
CA GLY A 437 19.50 11.29 -19.35
C GLY A 437 18.33 10.80 -18.47
N GLY A 438 18.57 9.95 -17.47
CA GLY A 438 17.58 9.48 -16.52
C GLY A 438 17.14 10.58 -15.54
N TYR A 439 15.97 10.39 -14.93
CA TYR A 439 15.34 11.34 -14.02
C TYR A 439 15.38 10.91 -12.56
N VAL A 440 15.50 11.88 -11.67
CA VAL A 440 15.28 11.72 -10.24
C VAL A 440 14.14 12.64 -9.81
N LEU A 441 13.17 12.08 -9.08
CA LEU A 441 12.00 12.78 -8.58
C LEU A 441 11.94 12.64 -7.06
N TYR A 442 11.86 13.76 -6.34
CA TYR A 442 11.60 13.78 -4.91
C TYR A 442 10.28 14.51 -4.62
N ASN A 443 9.44 13.87 -3.80
CA ASN A 443 8.27 14.50 -3.21
C ASN A 443 8.22 14.14 -1.72
N THR A 444 8.85 14.96 -0.86
CA THR A 444 9.04 14.65 0.56
C THR A 444 9.05 15.91 1.44
N PHE A 445 8.89 15.74 2.74
CA PHE A 445 8.70 16.85 3.69
C PHE A 445 9.95 17.71 3.87
N LEU A 446 9.71 19.02 4.00
CA LEU A 446 10.74 20.01 4.34
C LEU A 446 10.82 20.24 5.85
N ASP A 447 12.00 20.59 6.34
CA ASP A 447 12.25 21.03 7.71
C ASP A 447 11.88 22.51 7.88
N LEU A 448 10.58 22.80 7.77
CA LEU A 448 10.00 24.12 7.99
C LEU A 448 9.18 24.16 9.29
N PRO A 449 8.94 25.36 9.87
CA PRO A 449 8.19 25.48 11.12
C PRO A 449 6.80 24.83 11.08
N GLY A 450 6.12 24.84 9.92
CA GLY A 450 4.80 24.22 9.72
C GLY A 450 4.84 22.70 9.86
N THR A 451 5.75 22.01 9.18
CA THR A 451 5.88 20.55 9.17
C THR A 451 5.91 19.91 10.56
N ARG A 452 6.64 20.49 11.51
CA ARG A 452 6.84 19.90 12.85
C ARG A 452 5.60 19.92 13.74
N SER A 453 4.60 20.71 13.37
CA SER A 453 3.34 20.80 14.12
C SER A 453 2.39 19.64 13.84
N PHE A 454 2.59 18.89 12.75
CA PHE A 454 1.69 17.84 12.28
C PHE A 454 2.35 16.44 12.25
N GLY A 455 2.45 15.81 13.43
CA GLY A 455 2.79 14.38 13.55
C GLY A 455 4.18 14.00 13.03
N ARG A 456 4.34 12.75 12.56
CA ARG A 456 5.62 12.23 12.02
C ARG A 456 5.73 12.49 10.50
N PRO A 457 6.94 12.65 9.95
CA PRO A 457 8.25 12.63 10.63
C PRO A 457 8.60 13.95 11.35
N VAL A 458 9.18 13.86 12.55
CA VAL A 458 9.60 15.03 13.36
C VAL A 458 11.13 15.21 13.36
N GLY A 459 11.88 14.13 13.12
CA GLY A 459 13.34 14.16 13.15
C GLY A 459 13.90 14.85 11.91
N SER A 460 14.84 15.78 12.10
CA SER A 460 15.53 16.49 11.01
C SER A 460 16.28 15.55 10.05
N SER A 461 16.63 14.34 10.50
CA SER A 461 17.19 13.29 9.63
C SER A 461 16.23 12.85 8.53
N HIS A 462 14.92 13.00 8.72
CA HIS A 462 13.87 12.59 7.78
C HIS A 462 13.18 13.77 7.07
N LEU A 463 13.65 15.00 7.31
CA LEU A 463 13.15 16.22 6.70
C LEU A 463 14.25 16.84 5.83
N LEU A 464 13.92 17.29 4.63
CA LEU A 464 14.85 18.00 3.75
C LEU A 464 15.01 19.45 4.17
N LYS A 465 16.23 20.00 4.05
CA LYS A 465 16.39 21.45 4.07
C LYS A 465 15.93 22.04 2.74
N ARG A 466 15.51 23.30 2.77
CA ARG A 466 15.20 24.06 1.54
C ARG A 466 16.43 24.06 0.61
N ASP A 467 16.20 23.84 -0.68
CA ASP A 467 17.21 23.82 -1.75
C ASP A 467 18.33 22.76 -1.55
N GLU A 468 18.18 21.83 -0.59
CA GLU A 468 19.21 20.83 -0.28
C GLU A 468 19.50 19.93 -1.48
N LEU A 469 18.45 19.50 -2.17
CA LEU A 469 18.54 18.62 -3.33
C LEU A 469 19.26 19.32 -4.48
N SER A 470 18.85 20.52 -4.87
CA SER A 470 19.45 21.29 -5.96
C SER A 470 20.87 21.76 -5.66
N CYS A 471 21.18 22.15 -4.43
CA CYS A 471 22.51 22.69 -4.10
C CYS A 471 23.55 21.59 -3.84
N THR A 472 23.14 20.49 -3.20
CA THR A 472 24.09 19.50 -2.67
C THR A 472 24.16 18.24 -3.53
N TRP A 473 23.01 17.77 -4.00
CA TRP A 473 22.90 16.42 -4.55
C TRP A 473 22.71 16.43 -6.06
N PHE A 474 21.67 17.06 -6.57
CA PHE A 474 21.20 16.90 -7.94
C PHE A 474 21.17 18.24 -8.70
N GLY A 475 22.17 19.08 -8.44
CA GLY A 475 22.37 20.36 -9.11
C GLY A 475 23.27 20.31 -10.33
N VAL A 476 23.45 21.50 -10.93
CA VAL A 476 24.27 21.68 -12.14
C VAL A 476 25.73 21.28 -11.88
N SER A 477 26.28 21.63 -10.72
CA SER A 477 27.65 21.25 -10.33
C SER A 477 27.81 19.75 -10.08
N GLN A 478 26.71 19.02 -9.87
CA GLN A 478 26.72 17.56 -9.73
C GLN A 478 26.33 16.82 -11.03
N GLY A 479 26.26 17.52 -12.17
CA GLY A 479 25.99 16.92 -13.47
C GLY A 479 24.51 16.73 -13.78
N PHE A 480 23.61 17.48 -13.12
CA PHE A 480 22.18 17.42 -13.37
C PHE A 480 21.66 18.70 -14.05
N SER A 481 20.50 18.59 -14.69
CA SER A 481 19.67 19.75 -15.04
C SER A 481 18.41 19.70 -14.21
N ILE A 482 18.14 20.77 -13.48
CA ILE A 482 16.93 20.90 -12.67
C ILE A 482 15.78 21.27 -13.61
N VAL A 483 14.71 20.49 -13.55
CA VAL A 483 13.47 20.74 -14.28
C VAL A 483 12.47 21.47 -13.38
N ARG A 484 12.40 21.05 -12.10
CA ARG A 484 11.54 21.64 -11.08
C ARG A 484 12.21 21.57 -9.72
N ASP A 485 12.11 22.63 -8.94
CA ASP A 485 12.56 22.69 -7.54
C ASP A 485 11.66 23.69 -6.81
N GLU A 486 10.50 23.20 -6.38
CA GLU A 486 9.44 24.02 -5.79
C GLU A 486 9.06 23.51 -4.40
N VAL A 487 8.40 24.36 -3.64
CA VAL A 487 7.77 23.99 -2.37
C VAL A 487 6.26 23.93 -2.59
N GLU A 488 5.67 22.78 -2.34
CA GLU A 488 4.22 22.55 -2.38
C GLU A 488 3.68 22.41 -0.96
N GLU A 489 2.38 22.66 -0.79
CA GLU A 489 1.68 22.44 0.48
C GLU A 489 0.76 21.22 0.34
N GLU A 490 0.81 20.29 1.29
CA GLU A 490 -0.07 19.13 1.32
C GLU A 490 -1.48 19.52 1.80
N ASP A 491 -2.47 19.47 0.91
CA ASP A 491 -3.86 19.91 1.11
C ASP A 491 -4.48 19.55 2.48
N LEU A 492 -4.22 18.35 3.00
CA LEU A 492 -4.87 17.86 4.22
C LEU A 492 -4.17 18.21 5.51
N THR A 493 -2.87 18.46 5.44
CA THR A 493 -2.05 18.64 6.66
C THR A 493 -1.36 19.99 6.68
N HIS A 494 -1.48 20.77 5.60
CA HIS A 494 -0.78 22.03 5.40
C HIS A 494 0.74 21.90 5.59
N ARG A 495 1.29 20.70 5.37
CA ARG A 495 2.72 20.44 5.51
C ARG A 495 3.43 20.77 4.21
N GLU A 496 4.58 21.39 4.34
CA GLU A 496 5.39 21.76 3.19
C GLU A 496 6.19 20.55 2.66
N LEU A 497 6.07 20.32 1.36
CA LEU A 497 6.73 19.28 0.58
C LEU A 497 7.70 19.93 -0.41
N SER A 498 8.87 19.33 -0.59
CA SER A 498 9.72 19.61 -1.74
C SER A 498 9.17 18.87 -2.95
N ALA A 499 8.88 19.58 -4.02
CA ALA A 499 8.53 19.04 -5.33
C ALA A 499 9.73 19.22 -6.28
N PHE A 500 10.62 18.24 -6.30
CA PHE A 500 11.90 18.31 -7.00
C PHE A 500 11.98 17.29 -8.14
N LEU A 501 12.39 17.75 -9.32
CA LEU A 501 12.62 16.93 -10.51
C LEU A 501 13.89 17.41 -11.22
N ALA A 502 14.82 16.49 -11.46
CA ALA A 502 16.01 16.76 -12.24
C ALA A 502 16.35 15.56 -13.14
N PHE A 503 17.13 15.80 -14.19
CA PHE A 503 17.70 14.72 -15.00
C PHE A 503 19.22 14.78 -15.03
N LYS A 504 19.86 13.62 -15.10
CA LYS A 504 21.31 13.46 -15.20
C LYS A 504 21.76 13.74 -16.63
N LYS A 505 22.75 14.63 -16.80
CA LYS A 505 23.27 14.99 -18.12
C LYS A 505 24.06 13.87 -18.78
#